data_AF-A0A536P6C9-F1
#
_entry.id   AF-A0A536P6C9-F1
#
_cell.length_a   1.000
_cell.length_b   1.000
_cell.length_c   1.000
_cell.angle_alpha   90.00
_cell.angle_beta   90.00
_cell.angle_gamma   90.00
#
_symmetry.space_group_name_H-M   'P 1'
#
loop_
_entity.id
_entity.type
_entity.pdbx_description
1 polymer ?
#
loop_
_entity_poly.entity_id
_entity_poly.type
_entity_poly.pdbx_seq_one_letter_code
_entity_poly.pdbx_strand_id
1 'polypeptide(L)'
;MRYEDLRDWIAQARTLGEVRDVRGASWQEDIGRVTEMLHHTDDSPAVLFDDIPGYPAGYRILVNANATRRRLALTLGLPIDIERRPLMDEFLRLTESDRRVPPRFVKDGPVFENVLRGEDIDVLKFPAPQWHPLDGGRYLGTGVCDVLKDPDSDWINVGTYRVQVQDRGHVSVYISPGKHGRQFRDEYFKRKQP
;
A
#
# COMPACT_ATOMS: atom_id res chain seq x y z
N MET A 1 3.19 -20.93 5.01
CA MET A 1 2.98 -19.51 4.72
C MET A 1 2.66 -18.87 6.05
N ARG A 2 3.39 -17.83 6.50
CA ARG A 2 3.18 -17.33 7.87
C ARG A 2 1.86 -16.54 7.96
N TYR A 3 1.49 -15.76 6.95
CA TYR A 3 0.21 -15.04 6.81
C TYR A 3 -0.34 -15.16 5.38
N GLU A 4 -1.64 -14.99 5.16
CA GLU A 4 -2.26 -15.03 3.83
C GLU A 4 -2.64 -13.65 3.27
N ASP A 5 -2.93 -12.68 4.14
CA ASP A 5 -3.30 -11.33 3.74
C ASP A 5 -2.79 -10.25 4.72
N LEU A 6 -3.17 -8.99 4.49
CA LEU A 6 -2.79 -7.87 5.37
C LEU A 6 -3.39 -7.98 6.78
N ARG A 7 -4.58 -8.59 6.92
CA ARG A 7 -5.24 -8.76 8.23
C ARG A 7 -4.43 -9.73 9.08
N ASP A 8 -4.01 -10.84 8.49
CA ASP A 8 -3.14 -11.84 9.12
C ASP A 8 -1.76 -11.28 9.44
N TRP A 9 -1.19 -10.47 8.53
CA TRP A 9 0.09 -9.78 8.77
C TRP A 9 -0.01 -8.86 9.98
N ILE A 10 -1.06 -8.05 10.07
CA ILE A 10 -1.29 -7.15 11.23
C ILE A 10 -1.42 -7.97 12.51
N ALA A 11 -2.16 -9.08 12.48
CA ALA A 11 -2.33 -9.96 13.64
C ALA A 11 -0.99 -10.52 14.12
N GLN A 12 -0.12 -10.95 13.21
CA GLN A 12 1.22 -11.46 13.55
C GLN A 12 2.17 -10.37 14.01
N ALA A 13 2.18 -9.23 13.36
CA ALA A 13 2.98 -8.11 13.82
C ALA A 13 2.53 -7.67 15.23
N ARG A 14 1.23 -7.77 15.55
CA ARG A 14 0.70 -7.56 16.91
C ARG A 14 1.20 -8.60 17.92
N THR A 15 1.25 -9.89 17.58
CA THR A 15 1.81 -10.91 18.50
C THR A 15 3.30 -10.72 18.76
N LEU A 16 4.02 -10.12 17.81
CA LEU A 16 5.43 -9.76 17.94
C LEU A 16 5.67 -8.42 18.66
N GLY A 17 4.62 -7.67 19.01
CA GLY A 17 4.74 -6.34 19.62
C GLY A 17 5.17 -5.24 18.64
N GLU A 18 5.09 -5.48 17.33
CA GLU A 18 5.57 -4.62 16.25
C GLU A 18 4.50 -3.62 15.75
N VAL A 19 3.25 -3.73 16.22
CA VAL A 19 2.14 -2.82 15.85
C VAL A 19 1.57 -2.16 17.09
N ARG A 20 1.31 -0.86 17.01
CA ARG A 20 0.53 -0.10 17.99
C ARG A 20 -0.77 0.43 17.36
N ASP A 21 -1.86 0.30 18.09
CA ASP A 21 -3.15 0.87 17.70
C ASP A 21 -3.25 2.30 18.24
N VAL A 22 -3.69 3.24 17.40
CA VAL A 22 -3.93 4.65 17.77
C VAL A 22 -5.33 5.04 17.32
N ARG A 23 -6.09 5.71 18.19
CA ARG A 23 -7.49 6.09 17.92
C ARG A 23 -7.66 7.60 17.93
N GLY A 24 -8.57 8.11 17.10
CA GLY A 24 -8.95 9.53 17.11
C GLY A 24 -7.95 10.48 16.44
N ALA A 25 -6.90 9.95 15.79
CA ALA A 25 -5.94 10.77 15.05
C ALA A 25 -6.57 11.33 13.78
N SER A 26 -6.45 12.63 13.55
CA SER A 26 -6.97 13.32 12.37
C SER A 26 -6.20 12.96 11.09
N TRP A 27 -6.93 12.84 9.97
CA TRP A 27 -6.32 12.63 8.65
C TRP A 27 -5.65 13.90 8.10
N GLN A 28 -6.04 15.08 8.61
CA GLN A 28 -5.55 16.40 8.19
C GLN A 28 -4.14 16.70 8.70
N GLU A 29 -3.80 16.22 9.90
CA GLU A 29 -2.60 16.68 10.61
C GLU A 29 -1.89 15.56 11.38
N ASP A 30 -2.60 14.84 12.24
CA ASP A 30 -1.96 13.90 13.19
C ASP A 30 -1.31 12.72 12.48
N ILE A 31 -2.04 12.07 11.56
CA ILE A 31 -1.55 10.85 10.89
C ILE A 31 -0.29 11.13 10.08
N GLY A 32 -0.26 12.24 9.33
CA GLY A 32 0.92 12.66 8.56
C GLY A 32 2.13 12.93 9.46
N ARG A 33 1.96 13.72 10.52
CA ARG A 33 3.04 14.07 11.46
C ARG A 33 3.57 12.89 12.26
N VAL A 34 2.67 12.04 12.76
CA VAL A 34 3.08 10.81 13.45
C VAL A 34 3.85 9.90 12.49
N THR A 35 3.39 9.76 11.24
CA THR A 35 4.09 8.95 10.23
C THR A 35 5.51 9.46 9.98
N GLU A 36 5.68 10.78 9.82
CA GLU A 36 7.00 11.40 9.64
C GLU A 36 7.90 11.16 10.86
N MET A 37 7.38 11.40 12.08
CA MET A 37 8.12 11.15 13.32
C MET A 37 8.58 9.69 13.44
N LEU A 38 7.70 8.73 13.12
CA LEU A 38 8.03 7.30 13.15
C LEU A 38 9.17 6.97 12.19
N HIS A 39 9.19 7.58 11.00
CA HIS A 39 10.22 7.31 9.99
C HIS A 39 11.62 7.75 10.43
N HIS A 40 11.71 8.77 11.29
CA HIS A 40 12.97 9.27 11.86
C HIS A 40 13.27 8.74 13.26
N THR A 41 12.48 7.78 13.73
CA THR A 41 12.69 7.14 15.04
C THR A 41 13.11 5.70 14.83
N ASP A 42 14.33 5.36 15.26
CA ASP A 42 14.83 3.99 15.22
C ASP A 42 13.90 3.05 15.99
N ASP A 43 13.72 1.85 15.46
CA ASP A 43 12.86 0.80 16.02
C ASP A 43 11.41 1.22 16.30
N SER A 44 10.93 2.27 15.62
CA SER A 44 9.54 2.70 15.72
C SER A 44 8.57 1.60 15.28
N PRO A 45 7.39 1.49 15.92
CA PRO A 45 6.42 0.47 15.57
C PRO A 45 5.73 0.77 14.24
N ALA A 46 5.10 -0.23 13.64
CA ALA A 46 3.99 0.03 12.72
C ALA A 46 2.81 0.59 13.52
N VAL A 47 2.04 1.49 12.93
CA VAL A 47 0.89 2.09 13.60
C VAL A 47 -0.37 1.85 12.80
N LEU A 48 -1.39 1.30 13.46
CA LEU A 48 -2.73 1.12 12.90
C LEU A 48 -3.65 2.19 13.50
N PHE A 49 -3.98 3.19 12.70
CA PHE A 49 -4.94 4.21 13.06
C PHE A 49 -6.37 3.71 12.83
N ASP A 50 -7.25 3.96 13.79
CA ASP A 50 -8.70 3.71 13.73
C ASP A 50 -9.46 4.87 14.37
N ASP A 51 -10.79 4.82 14.33
CA ASP A 51 -11.68 5.86 14.87
C ASP A 51 -11.31 7.27 14.36
N ILE A 52 -10.97 7.36 13.06
CA ILE A 52 -10.49 8.60 12.44
C ILE A 52 -11.62 9.64 12.40
N PRO A 53 -11.42 10.86 12.95
CA PRO A 53 -12.47 11.87 12.98
C PRO A 53 -13.05 12.18 11.59
N GLY A 54 -14.38 12.17 11.51
CA GLY A 54 -15.13 12.37 10.27
C GLY A 54 -15.35 11.12 9.42
N TYR A 55 -14.87 9.94 9.86
CA TYR A 55 -15.06 8.66 9.16
C TYR A 55 -15.74 7.62 10.07
N PRO A 56 -16.46 6.64 9.50
CA PRO A 56 -17.00 5.53 10.27
C PRO A 56 -15.88 4.70 10.91
N ALA A 57 -16.16 4.07 12.05
CA ALA A 57 -15.23 3.12 12.67
C ALA A 57 -14.87 1.97 11.71
N GLY A 58 -13.62 1.50 11.75
CA GLY A 58 -13.11 0.44 10.88
C GLY A 58 -12.46 0.92 9.58
N TYR A 59 -12.56 2.22 9.25
CA TYR A 59 -11.82 2.87 8.17
C TYR A 59 -10.41 3.19 8.66
N ARG A 60 -9.53 2.20 8.58
CA ARG A 60 -8.21 2.20 9.23
C ARG A 60 -7.08 2.54 8.28
N ILE A 61 -5.99 3.07 8.84
CA ILE A 61 -4.75 3.36 8.11
C ILE A 61 -3.58 2.68 8.81
N LEU A 62 -2.87 1.82 8.09
CA LEU A 62 -1.62 1.23 8.55
C LEU A 62 -0.45 2.04 7.99
N VAL A 63 0.47 2.45 8.86
CA VAL A 63 1.70 3.14 8.48
C VAL A 63 2.92 2.41 9.02
N ASN A 64 4.09 2.73 8.44
CA ASN A 64 5.39 2.25 8.92
C ASN A 64 5.56 0.71 8.90
N ALA A 65 4.76 0.02 8.08
CA ALA A 65 4.66 -1.44 8.03
C ALA A 65 6.00 -2.13 7.74
N ASN A 66 6.83 -1.58 6.86
CA ASN A 66 8.09 -2.21 6.42
C ASN A 66 9.36 -1.49 6.91
N ALA A 67 9.25 -0.61 7.92
CA ALA A 67 10.33 0.31 8.28
C ALA A 67 11.42 -0.27 9.21
N THR A 68 11.25 -1.50 9.72
CA THR A 68 12.30 -2.19 10.47
C THR A 68 12.69 -3.48 9.77
N ARG A 69 13.93 -3.96 10.03
CA ARG A 69 14.41 -5.25 9.54
C ARG A 69 13.49 -6.40 9.94
N ARG A 70 12.99 -6.38 11.18
CA ARG A 70 12.08 -7.41 11.73
C ARG A 70 10.77 -7.46 10.98
N ARG A 71 10.16 -6.29 10.70
CA ARG A 71 8.90 -6.24 9.92
C ARG A 71 9.12 -6.55 8.44
N LEU A 72 10.24 -6.14 7.86
CA LEU A 72 10.59 -6.54 6.50
C LEU A 72 10.78 -8.06 6.40
N ALA A 73 11.44 -8.68 7.38
CA ALA A 73 11.59 -10.12 7.47
C ALA A 73 10.22 -10.82 7.60
N LEU A 74 9.32 -10.30 8.44
CA LEU A 74 7.93 -10.78 8.50
C LEU A 74 7.27 -10.72 7.12
N THR A 75 7.31 -9.56 6.45
CA THR A 75 6.71 -9.33 5.11
C THR A 75 7.29 -10.23 4.02
N LEU A 76 8.55 -10.63 4.13
CA LEU A 76 9.17 -11.56 3.17
C LEU A 76 9.01 -13.04 3.56
N GLY A 77 8.35 -13.33 4.69
CA GLY A 77 8.17 -14.68 5.20
C GLY A 77 9.46 -15.31 5.76
N LEU A 78 10.41 -14.49 6.20
CA LEU A 78 11.75 -14.88 6.66
C LEU A 78 11.83 -15.01 8.19
N PRO A 79 12.92 -15.58 8.74
CA PRO A 79 13.19 -15.54 10.18
C PRO A 79 13.22 -14.10 10.71
N ILE A 80 12.52 -13.82 11.82
CA ILE A 80 12.35 -12.44 12.31
C ILE A 80 13.67 -11.85 12.84
N ASP A 81 14.56 -12.71 13.30
CA ASP A 81 15.91 -12.43 13.78
C ASP A 81 16.98 -12.49 12.68
N ILE A 82 16.58 -12.55 11.40
CA ILE A 82 17.51 -12.60 10.29
C ILE A 82 18.46 -11.39 10.28
N GLU A 83 19.73 -11.67 10.08
CA GLU A 83 20.76 -10.65 9.99
C GLU A 83 20.72 -9.88 8.66
N ARG A 84 21.31 -8.68 8.64
CA ARG A 84 21.18 -7.74 7.50
C ARG A 84 21.68 -8.35 6.19
N ARG A 85 22.84 -9.01 6.21
CA ARG A 85 23.43 -9.57 5.00
C ARG A 85 22.61 -10.77 4.47
N PRO A 86 22.27 -11.79 5.30
CA PRO A 86 21.36 -12.84 4.89
C PRO A 86 20.00 -12.35 4.38
N LEU A 87 19.42 -11.30 4.99
CA LEU A 87 18.18 -10.68 4.51
C LEU A 87 18.32 -10.17 3.07
N MET A 88 19.42 -9.47 2.76
CA MET A 88 19.68 -8.99 1.41
C MET A 88 19.91 -10.14 0.43
N ASP A 89 20.69 -11.14 0.82
CA ASP A 89 20.97 -12.31 -0.03
C ASP A 89 19.66 -13.05 -0.37
N GLU A 90 18.76 -13.19 0.60
CA GLU A 90 17.46 -13.82 0.40
C GLU A 90 16.48 -12.96 -0.40
N PHE A 91 16.47 -11.64 -0.19
CA PHE A 91 15.70 -10.72 -1.02
C PHE A 91 16.10 -10.84 -2.49
N LEU A 92 17.40 -10.79 -2.80
CA LEU A 92 17.92 -10.99 -4.15
C LEU A 92 17.54 -12.37 -4.70
N ARG A 93 17.69 -13.42 -3.90
CA ARG A 93 17.29 -14.78 -4.28
C ARG A 93 15.81 -14.84 -4.66
N LEU A 94 14.93 -14.14 -3.94
CA LEU A 94 13.50 -14.10 -4.23
C LEU A 94 13.20 -13.29 -5.50
N THR A 95 13.82 -12.13 -5.67
CA THR A 95 13.51 -11.20 -6.78
C THR A 95 14.21 -11.54 -8.09
N GLU A 96 15.37 -12.18 -8.05
CA GLU A 96 16.19 -12.51 -9.23
C GLU A 96 16.10 -13.98 -9.62
N SER A 97 15.48 -14.84 -8.80
CA SER A 97 15.23 -16.21 -9.24
C SER A 97 14.28 -16.22 -10.43
N ASP A 98 14.58 -17.03 -11.44
CA ASP A 98 13.67 -17.26 -12.56
C ASP A 98 12.47 -18.16 -12.19
N ARG A 99 12.17 -18.28 -10.89
CA ARG A 99 11.08 -19.07 -10.33
C ARG A 99 9.79 -18.25 -10.29
N ARG A 100 9.28 -17.92 -11.46
CA ARG A 100 7.97 -17.24 -11.59
C ARG A 100 6.87 -18.25 -11.32
N VAL A 101 6.06 -17.99 -10.30
CA VAL A 101 4.86 -18.79 -10.01
C VAL A 101 3.65 -18.03 -10.54
N PRO A 102 2.90 -18.57 -11.53
CA PRO A 102 1.71 -17.89 -12.02
C PRO A 102 0.64 -17.78 -10.93
N PRO A 103 -0.13 -16.67 -10.90
CA PRO A 103 -1.23 -16.52 -9.94
C PRO A 103 -2.33 -17.54 -10.24
N ARG A 104 -3.10 -17.90 -9.20
CA ARG A 104 -4.35 -18.66 -9.37
C ARG A 104 -5.51 -17.70 -9.44
N PHE A 105 -6.33 -17.84 -10.48
CA PHE A 105 -7.56 -17.09 -10.62
C PHE A 105 -8.64 -17.68 -9.70
N VAL A 106 -9.21 -16.84 -8.85
CA VAL A 106 -10.31 -17.18 -7.94
C VAL A 106 -11.55 -16.34 -8.26
N LYS A 107 -12.72 -16.86 -7.93
CA LYS A 107 -14.00 -16.20 -8.24
C LYS A 107 -14.46 -15.19 -7.19
N ASP A 108 -13.94 -15.30 -5.98
CA ASP A 108 -14.38 -14.53 -4.82
C ASP A 108 -13.24 -14.39 -3.79
N GLY A 109 -13.42 -13.53 -2.79
CA GLY A 109 -12.48 -13.25 -1.72
C GLY A 109 -12.86 -12.01 -0.90
N PRO A 110 -12.18 -11.74 0.22
CA PRO A 110 -12.55 -10.68 1.16
C PRO A 110 -12.59 -9.26 0.55
N VAL A 111 -11.93 -9.04 -0.59
CA VAL A 111 -11.96 -7.75 -1.30
C VAL A 111 -13.30 -7.48 -1.99
N PHE A 112 -14.17 -8.48 -2.15
CA PHE A 112 -15.49 -8.35 -2.77
C PHE A 112 -16.64 -8.21 -1.75
N GLU A 113 -16.36 -8.18 -0.45
CA GLU A 113 -17.39 -8.07 0.61
C GLU A 113 -18.23 -6.79 0.53
N ASN A 114 -17.65 -5.71 -0.03
CA ASN A 114 -18.33 -4.42 -0.19
C ASN A 114 -18.10 -3.91 -1.61
N VAL A 115 -19.19 -3.72 -2.37
CA VAL A 115 -19.10 -3.28 -3.77
C VAL A 115 -19.94 -2.03 -4.01
N LEU A 116 -19.28 -0.94 -4.40
CA LEU A 116 -19.91 0.31 -4.84
C LEU A 116 -19.79 0.43 -6.37
N ARG A 117 -20.82 0.97 -7.04
CA ARG A 117 -20.86 1.09 -8.51
C ARG A 117 -21.48 2.42 -8.93
N GLY A 118 -21.08 2.92 -10.10
CA GLY A 118 -21.64 4.14 -10.68
C GLY A 118 -21.53 5.33 -9.73
N GLU A 119 -22.65 6.03 -9.53
CA GLU A 119 -22.73 7.22 -8.66
C GLU A 119 -22.43 6.94 -7.18
N ASP A 120 -22.48 5.69 -6.73
CA ASP A 120 -22.12 5.31 -5.35
C ASP A 120 -20.61 5.37 -5.09
N ILE A 121 -19.80 5.49 -6.14
CA ILE A 121 -18.34 5.62 -6.02
C ILE A 121 -18.01 6.96 -5.37
N ASP A 122 -17.29 6.89 -4.26
CA ASP A 122 -16.76 8.04 -3.53
C ASP A 122 -15.40 7.71 -2.93
N VAL A 123 -14.32 8.23 -3.52
CA VAL A 123 -12.96 8.01 -2.99
C VAL A 123 -12.70 8.81 -1.71
N LEU A 124 -13.46 9.88 -1.44
CA LEU A 124 -13.40 10.65 -0.19
C LEU A 124 -14.04 9.90 0.98
N LYS A 125 -14.73 8.77 0.73
CA LYS A 125 -15.21 7.85 1.77
C LYS A 125 -14.06 7.19 2.55
N PHE A 126 -12.86 7.16 1.98
CA PHE A 126 -11.67 6.65 2.66
C PHE A 126 -10.87 7.80 3.29
N PRO A 127 -10.27 7.59 4.48
CA PRO A 127 -9.55 8.61 5.23
C PRO A 127 -8.16 8.91 4.63
N ALA A 128 -8.06 9.17 3.33
CA ALA A 128 -6.81 9.56 2.67
C ALA A 128 -6.14 10.73 3.43
N PRO A 129 -4.92 10.57 3.96
CA PRO A 129 -4.29 11.63 4.73
C PRO A 129 -3.83 12.80 3.86
N GLN A 130 -3.76 13.97 4.48
CA GLN A 130 -2.81 14.99 4.09
C GLN A 130 -1.49 14.66 4.79
N TRP A 131 -0.48 14.21 4.03
CA TRP A 131 0.74 13.67 4.62
C TRP A 131 1.67 14.78 5.09
N HIS A 132 1.77 15.87 4.32
CA HIS A 132 2.58 17.04 4.65
C HIS A 132 1.77 18.34 4.52
N PRO A 133 2.11 19.38 5.31
CA PRO A 133 1.39 20.66 5.28
C PRO A 133 1.33 21.35 3.91
N LEU A 134 2.33 21.11 3.06
CA LEU A 134 2.46 21.74 1.74
C LEU A 134 2.05 20.81 0.59
N ASP A 135 1.49 19.63 0.88
CA ASP A 135 0.96 18.76 -0.17
C ASP A 135 -0.20 19.47 -0.88
N GLY A 136 -0.22 19.43 -2.22
CA GLY A 136 -1.29 20.04 -3.02
C GLY A 136 -2.65 19.33 -2.92
N GLY A 137 -2.77 18.30 -2.07
CA GLY A 137 -3.98 17.50 -1.90
C GLY A 137 -3.73 16.21 -1.10
N ARG A 138 -4.80 15.46 -0.86
CA ARG A 138 -4.78 14.21 -0.08
C ARG A 138 -4.26 13.06 -0.93
N TYR A 139 -3.30 12.28 -0.42
CA TYR A 139 -2.81 11.10 -1.15
C TYR A 139 -3.38 9.83 -0.58
N LEU A 140 -4.25 9.18 -1.36
CA LEU A 140 -4.80 7.86 -1.05
C LEU A 140 -3.78 6.75 -1.33
N GLY A 141 -2.96 6.91 -2.38
CA GLY A 141 -1.94 5.94 -2.78
C GLY A 141 -0.53 6.41 -2.48
N THR A 142 0.09 5.86 -1.44
CA THR A 142 1.48 6.12 -1.05
C THR A 142 2.34 4.85 -0.96
N GLY A 143 1.73 3.72 -0.59
CA GLY A 143 2.32 2.38 -0.56
C GLY A 143 1.36 1.35 -1.16
N VAL A 144 0.79 1.66 -2.32
CA VAL A 144 -0.22 0.85 -3.01
C VAL A 144 0.38 0.01 -4.13
N CYS A 145 -0.42 -0.95 -4.60
CA CYS A 145 -0.16 -1.73 -5.81
C CYS A 145 -1.05 -1.20 -6.95
N ASP A 146 -0.45 -0.39 -7.83
CA ASP A 146 -1.07 0.05 -9.08
C ASP A 146 -0.89 -1.06 -10.14
N VAL A 147 -1.99 -1.66 -10.56
CA VAL A 147 -2.00 -2.79 -11.50
C VAL A 147 -2.37 -2.31 -12.89
N LEU A 148 -1.47 -2.50 -13.86
CA LEU A 148 -1.66 -2.10 -15.26
C LEU A 148 -1.38 -3.29 -16.18
N LYS A 149 -2.22 -3.49 -17.19
CA LYS A 149 -2.01 -4.52 -18.23
C LYS A 149 -1.41 -3.89 -19.48
N ASP A 150 -0.35 -4.49 -20.01
CA ASP A 150 0.20 -4.14 -21.33
C ASP A 150 -0.87 -4.31 -22.43
N PRO A 151 -1.13 -3.31 -23.28
CA PRO A 151 -2.16 -3.44 -24.31
C PRO A 151 -1.84 -4.46 -25.42
N ASP A 152 -0.59 -4.92 -25.53
CA ASP A 152 -0.14 -5.83 -26.59
C ASP A 152 0.14 -7.26 -26.11
N SER A 153 0.07 -7.53 -24.80
CA SER A 153 0.37 -8.85 -24.24
C SER A 153 -0.39 -9.15 -22.95
N ASP A 154 -0.14 -10.31 -22.37
CA ASP A 154 -0.66 -10.68 -21.04
C ASP A 154 0.24 -10.20 -19.88
N TRP A 155 1.18 -9.30 -20.15
CA TRP A 155 2.03 -8.73 -19.10
C TRP A 155 1.22 -7.80 -18.19
N ILE A 156 1.16 -8.17 -16.91
CA ILE A 156 0.68 -7.32 -15.82
C ILE A 156 1.86 -6.67 -15.10
N ASN A 157 1.88 -5.33 -15.08
CA ASN A 157 2.76 -4.55 -14.23
C ASN A 157 2.07 -4.26 -12.90
N VAL A 158 2.77 -4.49 -11.79
CA VAL A 158 2.38 -4.03 -10.45
C VAL A 158 3.43 -3.04 -9.99
N GLY A 159 3.05 -1.77 -9.89
CA GLY A 159 3.93 -0.68 -9.46
C GLY A 159 3.43 0.00 -8.19
N THR A 160 4.25 0.87 -7.64
CA THR A 160 3.83 1.81 -6.59
C THR A 160 4.02 3.22 -7.12
N TYR A 161 2.92 3.91 -7.36
CA TYR A 161 2.85 5.26 -7.88
C TYR A 161 2.05 6.15 -6.92
N ARG A 162 2.29 7.46 -6.98
CA ARG A 162 1.59 8.41 -6.11
C ARG A 162 0.19 8.68 -6.68
N VAL A 163 -0.84 8.49 -5.84
CA VAL A 163 -2.25 8.67 -6.19
C VAL A 163 -2.87 9.76 -5.32
N GLN A 164 -3.20 10.90 -5.93
CA GLN A 164 -3.77 12.05 -5.25
C GLN A 164 -5.27 12.16 -5.56
N VAL A 165 -6.09 12.34 -4.53
CA VAL A 165 -7.52 12.60 -4.67
C VAL A 165 -7.74 13.97 -5.32
N GLN A 166 -8.60 14.03 -6.35
CA GLN A 166 -9.02 15.28 -7.00
C GLN A 166 -10.44 15.67 -6.57
N ASP A 167 -11.37 14.71 -6.64
CA ASP A 167 -12.76 14.86 -6.20
C ASP A 167 -13.34 13.49 -5.80
N ARG A 168 -14.67 13.39 -5.65
CA ARG A 168 -15.39 12.16 -5.30
C ARG A 168 -15.10 10.98 -6.24
N GLY A 169 -15.00 11.22 -7.55
CA GLY A 169 -14.88 10.18 -8.57
C GLY A 169 -13.51 10.10 -9.22
N HIS A 170 -12.62 11.07 -8.98
CA HIS A 170 -11.36 11.19 -9.70
C HIS A 170 -10.13 11.22 -8.79
N VAL A 171 -9.08 10.55 -9.27
CA VAL A 171 -7.73 10.61 -8.73
C VAL A 171 -6.75 10.95 -9.85
N SER A 172 -5.65 11.60 -9.52
CA SER A 172 -4.51 11.73 -10.41
C SER A 172 -3.42 10.73 -10.01
N VAL A 173 -2.75 10.16 -10.99
CA VAL A 173 -1.67 9.19 -10.80
C VAL A 173 -0.41 9.72 -11.46
N TYR A 174 0.63 9.96 -10.66
CA TYR A 174 1.93 10.33 -11.20
C TYR A 174 2.82 9.10 -11.35
N ILE A 175 3.14 8.78 -12.60
CA ILE A 175 4.09 7.72 -12.96
C ILE A 175 5.34 8.37 -13.56
N SER A 176 6.47 8.22 -12.88
CA SER A 176 7.74 8.80 -13.32
C SER A 176 8.20 8.26 -14.68
N PRO A 177 8.88 9.07 -15.52
CA PRO A 177 9.54 8.59 -16.74
C PRO A 177 10.40 7.34 -16.50
N GLY A 178 10.33 6.39 -17.45
CA GLY A 178 11.12 5.14 -17.41
C GLY A 178 10.49 4.00 -16.62
N LYS A 179 9.35 4.19 -15.92
CA LYS A 179 8.62 3.10 -15.26
C LYS A 179 7.70 2.37 -16.26
N HIS A 180 7.59 1.05 -16.15
CA HIS A 180 6.73 0.23 -17.02
C HIS A 180 5.27 0.72 -17.04
N GLY A 181 4.69 1.07 -15.88
CA GLY A 181 3.32 1.60 -15.83
C GLY A 181 3.11 2.85 -16.70
N ARG A 182 4.13 3.70 -16.85
CA ARG A 182 4.06 4.87 -17.74
C ARG A 182 4.10 4.44 -19.20
N GLN A 183 4.97 3.50 -19.55
CA GLN A 183 5.08 2.96 -20.90
C GLN A 183 3.75 2.34 -21.35
N PHE A 184 3.10 1.56 -20.49
CA PHE A 184 1.81 0.92 -20.78
C PHE A 184 0.71 1.98 -20.98
N ARG A 185 0.57 2.91 -20.03
CA ARG A 185 -0.39 4.02 -20.13
C ARG A 185 -0.20 4.85 -21.40
N ASP A 186 1.05 5.22 -21.72
CA ASP A 186 1.35 6.02 -22.90
C ASP A 186 0.94 5.30 -24.19
N GLU A 187 1.00 3.96 -24.21
CA GLU A 187 0.54 3.16 -25.34
C GLU A 187 -1.00 3.16 -25.48
N TYR A 188 -1.76 3.05 -24.38
CA TYR A 188 -3.22 3.26 -24.41
C TYR A 188 -3.58 4.66 -24.91
N PHE A 189 -2.87 5.70 -24.45
CA PHE A 189 -3.15 7.08 -24.84
C PHE A 189 -2.89 7.34 -26.32
N LYS A 190 -1.83 6.78 -26.91
CA LYS A 190 -1.61 6.83 -28.37
C LYS A 190 -2.77 6.22 -29.15
N ARG A 191 -3.39 5.17 -28.61
CA ARG A 191 -4.55 4.47 -29.18
C ARG A 191 -5.87 5.17 -28.87
N LYS A 192 -5.86 6.28 -28.12
CA LYS A 192 -7.05 6.98 -27.62
C LYS A 192 -7.97 6.08 -26.80
N GLN A 193 -7.36 5.18 -26.04
CA GLN A 193 -8.05 4.30 -25.09
C GLN A 193 -7.80 4.80 -23.66
N PRO A 194 -8.77 4.60 -22.75
CA PRO A 194 -8.62 4.95 -21.35
C PRO A 194 -7.49 4.15 -20.68
#